data_AF-A0A2S4YM71-F1
#
_entry.id   AF-A0A2S4YM71-F1
#
_cell.length_a   1.000
_cell.length_b   1.000
_cell.length_c   1.000
_cell.angle_alpha   90.00
_cell.angle_beta   90.00
_cell.angle_gamma   90.00
#
_symmetry.space_group_name_H-M   'P 1'
#
loop_
_entity.id
_entity.type
_entity.pdbx_description
1 polymer ?
#
loop_
_entity_poly.entity_id
_entity_poly.type
_entity_poly.pdbx_seq_one_letter_code
_entity_poly.pdbx_strand_id
1 'polypeptide(L)'
;MSPADAKDAQREADRIEPVLKRLWEEKKWDPATVRAALLRLGYKEERTGPKGERLDGTLIVRAMDSRYRDGHYVTPEGARVGLRVHEDACVTAFVQKTNYQVSTNGPYLETGCFEPPFAH
;
A
#
# COMPACT_ATOMS: atom_id res chain seq x y z
N MET A 1 0.46 6.79 -16.00
CA MET A 1 -0.59 7.53 -15.29
C MET A 1 -1.05 8.70 -16.15
N SER A 2 -2.25 8.58 -16.70
CA SER A 2 -2.93 9.68 -17.36
C SER A 2 -3.41 10.73 -16.34
N PRO A 3 -3.70 11.98 -16.76
CA PRO A 3 -4.24 12.99 -15.84
C PRO A 3 -5.61 12.66 -15.24
N ALA A 4 -6.44 11.88 -15.95
CA ALA A 4 -7.75 11.47 -15.44
C ALA A 4 -7.57 10.42 -14.34
N ASP A 5 -6.75 9.40 -14.61
CA ASP A 5 -6.47 8.31 -13.68
C ASP A 5 -5.71 8.79 -12.44
N ALA A 6 -4.89 9.83 -12.59
CA ALA A 6 -4.26 10.54 -11.47
C ALA A 6 -5.27 11.17 -10.51
N LYS A 7 -6.34 11.79 -11.03
CA LYS A 7 -7.39 12.38 -10.19
C LYS A 7 -8.18 11.30 -9.46
N ASP A 8 -8.41 10.17 -10.09
CA ASP A 8 -9.09 9.03 -9.49
C ASP A 8 -8.24 8.41 -8.38
N ALA A 9 -6.94 8.23 -8.64
CA ALA A 9 -5.98 7.78 -7.64
C ALA A 9 -5.90 8.73 -6.45
N GLN A 10 -5.92 10.05 -6.68
CA GLN A 10 -5.93 11.04 -5.61
C GLN A 10 -7.19 10.94 -4.74
N ARG A 11 -8.37 10.72 -5.34
CA ARG A 11 -9.59 10.52 -4.56
C ARG A 11 -9.51 9.29 -3.67
N GLU A 12 -8.90 8.21 -4.13
CA GLU A 12 -8.69 7.02 -3.30
C GLU A 12 -7.63 7.24 -2.22
N ALA A 13 -6.57 8.00 -2.52
CA ALA A 13 -5.59 8.43 -1.53
C ALA A 13 -6.24 9.24 -0.40
N ASP A 14 -7.08 10.23 -0.75
CA ASP A 14 -7.80 11.08 0.21
C ASP A 14 -8.78 10.28 1.08
N ARG A 15 -9.29 9.14 0.59
CA ARG A 15 -10.14 8.21 1.36
C ARG A 15 -9.33 7.33 2.32
N ILE A 16 -8.13 6.92 1.92
CA ILE A 16 -7.25 6.03 2.69
C ILE A 16 -6.52 6.79 3.80
N GLU A 17 -6.04 8.00 3.50
CA GLU A 17 -5.22 8.80 4.40
C GLU A 17 -5.82 8.97 5.81
N PRO A 18 -7.08 9.39 6.01
CA PRO A 18 -7.64 9.55 7.35
C PRO A 18 -7.73 8.22 8.11
N VAL A 19 -7.90 7.10 7.42
CA VAL A 19 -7.92 5.77 8.04
C VAL A 19 -6.53 5.40 8.54
N LEU A 20 -5.49 5.58 7.70
CA LEU A 20 -4.11 5.30 8.12
C LEU A 20 -3.64 6.24 9.23
N LYS A 21 -4.02 7.52 9.17
CA LYS A 21 -3.76 8.49 10.25
C LYS A 21 -4.34 8.01 11.57
N ARG A 22 -5.64 7.63 11.58
CA ARG A 22 -6.30 7.12 12.78
C ARG A 22 -5.62 5.86 13.32
N LEU A 23 -5.28 4.92 12.44
CA LEU A 23 -4.57 3.70 12.83
C LEU A 23 -3.20 4.00 13.45
N TRP A 24 -2.47 4.97 12.89
CA TRP A 24 -1.20 5.42 13.44
C TRP A 24 -1.36 6.04 14.83
N GLU A 25 -2.34 6.93 15.02
CA GLU A 25 -2.67 7.55 16.32
C GLU A 25 -3.08 6.50 17.37
N GLU A 26 -3.83 5.46 16.97
CA GLU A 26 -4.22 4.33 17.82
C GLU A 26 -3.10 3.30 18.01
N LYS A 27 -1.92 3.52 17.41
CA LYS A 27 -0.76 2.60 17.43
C LYS A 27 -1.03 1.21 16.84
N LYS A 28 -1.86 1.15 15.80
CA LYS A 28 -2.31 -0.06 15.11
C LYS A 28 -1.77 -0.11 13.68
N TRP A 29 -0.52 -0.51 13.53
CA TRP A 29 0.18 -0.56 12.24
C TRP A 29 0.46 -1.98 11.76
N ASP A 30 -0.06 -3.01 12.42
CA ASP A 30 0.12 -4.38 11.96
C ASP A 30 -0.68 -4.64 10.65
N PRO A 31 -0.15 -5.46 9.73
CA PRO A 31 -0.78 -5.67 8.43
C PRO A 31 -2.22 -6.20 8.49
N ALA A 32 -2.57 -7.00 9.49
CA ALA A 32 -3.90 -7.58 9.61
C ALA A 32 -4.94 -6.52 10.00
N THR A 33 -4.62 -5.66 10.96
CA THR A 33 -5.49 -4.55 11.36
C THR A 33 -5.64 -3.53 10.25
N VAL A 34 -4.56 -3.17 9.56
CA VAL A 34 -4.58 -2.23 8.42
C VAL A 34 -5.45 -2.78 7.29
N ARG A 35 -5.25 -4.04 6.93
CA ARG A 35 -6.08 -4.75 5.94
C ARG A 35 -7.55 -4.71 6.32
N ALA A 36 -7.90 -5.09 7.55
CA ALA A 36 -9.29 -5.10 8.00
C ALA A 36 -9.93 -3.71 7.94
N ALA A 37 -9.19 -2.65 8.26
CA ALA A 37 -9.68 -1.28 8.16
C ALA A 37 -9.96 -0.86 6.71
N LEU A 38 -9.06 -1.20 5.78
CA LEU A 38 -9.22 -0.87 4.36
C LEU A 38 -10.32 -1.69 3.68
N LEU A 39 -10.51 -2.96 4.06
CA LEU A 39 -11.63 -3.76 3.57
C LEU A 39 -12.99 -3.16 3.98
N ARG A 40 -13.09 -2.49 5.14
CA ARG A 40 -14.30 -1.77 5.56
C ARG A 40 -14.61 -0.54 4.72
N LEU A 41 -13.65 0.00 3.96
CA LEU A 41 -13.90 1.06 2.98
C LEU A 41 -14.51 0.53 1.67
N GLY A 42 -14.66 -0.79 1.53
CA GLY A 42 -15.23 -1.44 0.36
C GLY A 42 -14.18 -1.96 -0.64
N TYR A 43 -12.89 -1.85 -0.32
CA TYR A 43 -11.84 -2.44 -1.14
C TYR A 43 -11.87 -3.97 -1.09
N LYS A 44 -11.36 -4.60 -2.15
CA LYS A 44 -11.24 -6.05 -2.26
C LYS A 44 -9.77 -6.44 -2.29
N GLU A 45 -9.42 -7.41 -1.44
CA GLU A 45 -8.08 -7.98 -1.44
C GLU A 45 -7.77 -8.62 -2.79
N GLU A 46 -6.60 -8.31 -3.32
CA GLU A 46 -6.11 -8.90 -4.55
C GLU A 46 -5.93 -10.40 -4.37
N ARG A 47 -6.52 -11.17 -5.29
CA ARG A 47 -6.35 -12.61 -5.39
C ARG A 47 -5.59 -12.91 -6.66
N THR A 48 -4.52 -13.69 -6.52
CA THR A 48 -3.79 -14.24 -7.64
C THR A 48 -4.16 -15.71 -7.85
N GLY A 49 -4.16 -16.12 -9.11
CA GLY A 49 -4.34 -17.50 -9.52
C GLY A 49 -3.04 -18.28 -9.40
N PRO A 50 -3.10 -19.60 -9.68
CA PRO A 50 -1.97 -20.51 -9.51
C PRO A 50 -0.77 -20.19 -10.40
N LYS A 51 -0.93 -19.35 -11.44
CA LYS A 51 0.17 -18.90 -12.32
C LYS A 51 0.59 -17.45 -12.03
N GLY A 52 0.13 -16.87 -10.92
CA GLY A 52 0.40 -15.49 -10.54
C GLY A 52 -0.44 -14.46 -11.31
N GLU A 53 -1.40 -14.91 -12.13
CA GLU A 53 -2.36 -14.05 -12.79
C GLU A 53 -3.31 -13.41 -11.77
N ARG A 54 -3.67 -12.14 -11.95
CA ARG A 54 -4.67 -11.52 -11.08
C ARG A 54 -6.07 -12.01 -11.43
N LEU A 55 -6.82 -12.44 -10.42
CA LEU A 55 -8.18 -12.96 -10.57
C LEU A 55 -9.24 -11.94 -10.17
N ASP A 56 -9.07 -11.27 -9.02
CA ASP A 56 -10.00 -10.25 -8.52
C ASP A 56 -9.27 -9.35 -7.51
N GLY A 57 -9.88 -8.22 -7.19
CA GLY A 57 -9.41 -7.30 -6.17
C GLY A 57 -8.25 -6.41 -6.62
N THR A 58 -8.02 -5.38 -5.83
CA THR A 58 -7.07 -4.30 -6.14
C THR A 58 -6.20 -3.90 -4.96
N LEU A 59 -6.53 -4.37 -3.75
CA LEU A 59 -5.84 -4.02 -2.52
C LEU A 59 -4.86 -5.13 -2.14
N ILE A 60 -3.60 -4.76 -1.94
CA ILE A 60 -2.60 -5.61 -1.30
C ILE A 60 -2.14 -4.91 -0.01
N VAL A 61 -2.16 -5.64 1.10
CA VAL A 61 -1.57 -5.19 2.37
C VAL A 61 -0.57 -6.23 2.85
N ARG A 62 0.68 -5.80 3.05
CA ARG A 62 1.80 -6.66 3.45
C ARG A 62 2.65 -5.98 4.52
N ALA A 63 3.54 -6.76 5.16
CA ALA A 63 4.52 -6.21 6.09
C ALA A 63 5.50 -5.25 5.38
N MET A 64 6.24 -4.46 6.17
CA MET A 64 7.36 -3.68 5.65
C MET A 64 8.42 -4.60 5.05
N ASP A 65 9.19 -4.09 4.09
CA ASP A 65 10.31 -4.84 3.53
C ASP A 65 11.44 -4.93 4.56
N SER A 66 12.13 -6.08 4.58
CA SER A 66 13.38 -6.23 5.30
C SER A 66 14.45 -5.35 4.67
N ARG A 67 15.22 -4.62 5.50
CA ARG A 67 16.32 -3.78 5.04
C ARG A 67 17.58 -4.04 5.87
N TYR A 68 18.73 -3.99 5.21
CA TYR A 68 20.02 -4.12 5.88
C TYR A 68 20.36 -2.81 6.58
N ARG A 69 20.62 -2.87 7.88
CA ARG A 69 20.99 -1.73 8.72
C ARG A 69 21.93 -2.22 9.83
N ASP A 70 23.00 -1.49 10.09
CA ASP A 70 23.93 -1.75 11.20
C ASP A 70 24.41 -3.22 11.27
N GLY A 71 24.80 -3.79 10.12
CA GLY A 71 25.38 -5.13 10.05
C GLY A 71 24.37 -6.29 10.09
N HIS A 72 23.06 -6.03 10.06
CA HIS A 72 22.04 -7.07 10.06
C HIS A 72 20.77 -6.66 9.31
N TYR A 73 19.91 -7.63 8.99
CA TYR A 73 18.60 -7.37 8.38
C TYR A 73 17.57 -7.03 9.46
N VAL A 74 16.87 -5.91 9.27
CA VAL A 74 15.79 -5.44 10.14
C VAL A 74 14.52 -5.31 9.30
N THR A 75 13.43 -5.92 9.77
CA THR A 75 12.10 -5.67 9.23
C THR A 75 11.38 -4.69 10.16
N PRO A 76 11.16 -3.43 9.76
CA PRO A 76 10.43 -2.48 10.59
C PRO A 76 9.00 -2.97 10.85
N GLU A 77 8.48 -2.71 12.05
CA GLU A 77 7.06 -2.91 12.31
C GLU A 77 6.22 -1.89 11.52
N GLY A 78 5.23 -2.39 10.83
CA GLY A 78 4.32 -1.59 10.03
C GLY A 78 3.66 -2.40 8.93
N ALA A 79 2.86 -1.71 8.13
CA ALA A 79 2.19 -2.26 6.98
C ALA A 79 2.40 -1.35 5.77
N ARG A 80 2.58 -1.99 4.63
CA ARG A 80 2.56 -1.37 3.31
C ARG A 80 1.24 -1.69 2.64
N VAL A 81 0.72 -0.71 1.92
CA VAL A 81 -0.54 -0.77 1.21
C VAL A 81 -0.27 -0.40 -0.24
N GLY A 82 -0.71 -1.26 -1.15
CA GLY A 82 -0.78 -0.97 -2.57
C GLY A 82 -2.23 -1.14 -3.02
N LEU A 83 -2.84 -0.08 -3.52
CA LEU A 83 -4.15 -0.13 -4.14
C LEU A 83 -4.03 0.20 -5.62
N ARG A 84 -4.44 -0.71 -6.49
CA ARG A 84 -4.57 -0.44 -7.91
C ARG A 84 -5.88 0.27 -8.20
N VAL A 85 -5.81 1.49 -8.73
CA VAL A 85 -7.00 2.27 -9.09
C VAL A 85 -7.33 2.07 -10.57
N HIS A 86 -6.30 2.15 -11.41
CA HIS A 86 -6.34 1.87 -12.84
C HIS A 86 -5.12 1.04 -13.26
N GLU A 87 -5.04 0.63 -14.53
CA GLU A 87 -3.87 -0.10 -15.03
C GLU A 87 -2.57 0.69 -14.86
N ASP A 88 -2.63 2.02 -15.00
CA ASP A 88 -1.49 2.92 -14.95
C ASP A 88 -1.49 3.86 -13.74
N ALA A 89 -2.37 3.64 -12.76
CA ALA A 89 -2.54 4.46 -11.57
C ALA A 89 -2.74 3.62 -10.29
N CYS A 90 -1.95 3.93 -9.28
CA CYS A 90 -1.86 3.27 -7.99
C CYS A 90 -1.96 4.31 -6.86
N VAL A 91 -2.47 3.87 -5.71
CA VAL A 91 -2.16 4.47 -4.41
C VAL A 91 -1.11 3.60 -3.75
N THR A 92 0.01 4.21 -3.39
CA THR A 92 1.05 3.61 -2.56
C THR A 92 0.96 4.22 -1.18
N ALA A 93 0.91 3.40 -0.14
CA ALA A 93 0.87 3.92 1.23
C ALA A 93 1.60 3.00 2.21
N PHE A 94 1.93 3.55 3.37
CA PHE A 94 2.41 2.78 4.50
C PHE A 94 1.98 3.41 5.82
N VAL A 95 1.94 2.58 6.86
CA VAL A 95 1.85 3.02 8.25
C VAL A 95 2.86 2.24 9.07
N GLN A 96 3.68 2.94 9.84
CA GLN A 96 4.70 2.35 10.69
C GLN A 96 4.81 3.14 12.00
N LYS A 97 5.63 2.67 12.94
CA LYS A 97 5.78 3.31 14.26
C LYS A 97 6.06 4.82 14.18
N THR A 98 6.93 5.24 13.28
CA THR A 98 7.43 6.62 13.23
C THR A 98 6.50 7.58 12.51
N ASN A 99 5.73 7.10 11.53
CA ASN A 99 4.90 7.92 10.64
C ASN A 99 3.99 7.04 9.76
N TYR A 100 3.12 7.70 9.01
CA TYR A 100 2.38 7.13 7.90
C TYR A 100 2.56 8.04 6.66
N GLN A 101 2.28 7.49 5.48
CA GLN A 101 2.28 8.26 4.23
C GLN A 101 1.34 7.62 3.23
N VAL A 102 0.72 8.46 2.41
CA VAL A 102 -0.07 8.07 1.24
C VAL A 102 0.43 8.88 0.04
N SER A 103 0.61 8.22 -1.09
CA SER A 103 1.00 8.85 -2.35
C SER A 103 0.29 8.17 -3.52
N THR A 104 0.20 8.89 -4.64
CA THR A 104 -0.31 8.36 -5.90
C THR A 104 0.79 8.30 -6.93
N ASN A 105 0.87 7.21 -7.67
CA ASN A 105 1.90 6.97 -8.67
C ASN A 105 1.39 6.00 -9.75
N GLY A 106 2.15 5.83 -10.82
CA GLY A 106 1.95 4.68 -11.71
C GLY A 106 2.49 3.40 -11.07
N PRO A 107 2.11 2.21 -11.59
CA PRO A 107 2.71 0.96 -11.13
C PRO A 107 4.20 0.92 -11.48
N TYR A 108 5.01 0.41 -10.56
CA TYR A 108 6.39 0.03 -10.82
C TYR A 108 6.43 -1.34 -11.52
N LEU A 109 7.40 -1.53 -12.42
CA LEU A 109 7.54 -2.75 -13.22
C LEU A 109 7.69 -4.01 -12.34
N GLU A 110 8.48 -3.92 -11.27
CA GLU A 110 8.82 -5.08 -10.43
C GLU A 110 7.85 -5.26 -9.26
N THR A 111 7.38 -4.15 -8.69
CA THR A 111 6.71 -4.14 -7.39
C THR A 111 5.25 -3.70 -7.47
N GLY A 112 4.73 -3.38 -8.67
CA GLY A 112 3.34 -2.96 -8.86
C GLY A 112 3.04 -1.67 -8.13
N CYS A 113 2.01 -1.64 -7.27
CA CYS A 113 1.63 -0.45 -6.50
C CYS A 113 2.43 -0.29 -5.19
N PHE A 114 3.66 -0.81 -5.13
CA PHE A 114 4.56 -0.64 -3.99
C PHE A 114 5.83 0.04 -4.45
N GLU A 115 6.19 1.15 -3.81
CA GLU A 115 7.47 1.82 -4.08
C GLU A 115 8.65 0.86 -3.86
N PRO A 116 9.62 0.75 -4.80
CA PRO A 116 10.78 -0.08 -4.59
C PRO A 116 11.61 0.44 -3.41
N PRO A 117 12.31 -0.44 -2.68
CA PRO A 117 13.09 -0.05 -1.49
C PRO A 117 14.25 0.91 -1.79
N PHE A 118 14.66 1.03 -3.06
CA PHE A 118 15.67 1.96 -3.52
C PHE A 118 15.07 2.85 -4.60
N ALA A 119 14.65 4.05 -4.23
CA ALA A 119 14.55 5.14 -5.20
C ALA A 119 15.99 5.65 -5.43
N HIS A 120 16.52 5.42 -6.64
CA HIS A 120 17.81 5.96 -7.08
C HIS A 120 17.74 7.47 -7.29
#